data_AF-A0A8J8F4C6-F1
#
_entry.id   AF-A0A8J8F4C6-F1
#
_cell.length_a   1.000
_cell.length_b   1.000
_cell.length_c   1.000
_cell.angle_alpha   90.00
_cell.angle_beta   90.00
_cell.angle_gamma   90.00
#
_symmetry.space_group_name_H-M   'P 1'
#
loop_
_entity.id
_entity.type
_entity.pdbx_description
1 polymer ?
#
loop_
_entity_poly.entity_id
_entity_poly.type
_entity_poly.pdbx_seq_one_letter_code
_entity_poly.pdbx_strand_id
1 'polypeptide(L)' 'MTTIWRVMFTMNAILLALLALSWPFVEPSSPAATIALVSLGFIVASMLGLAAIIRLEWEPFR' A
#
# COMPACT_ATOMS: atom_id res chain seq x y z
N MET A 1 -18.28 5.88 7.51
CA MET A 1 -17.26 4.81 7.58
C MET A 1 -16.55 4.57 6.24
N THR A 2 -17.22 4.62 5.09
CA THR A 2 -16.57 4.37 3.78
C THR A 2 -15.51 5.41 3.35
N THR A 3 -15.64 6.68 3.77
CA THR A 3 -14.70 7.74 3.38
C THR A 3 -13.28 7.51 3.91
N ILE A 4 -13.12 7.09 5.17
CA ILE A 4 -11.78 6.86 5.75
C ILE A 4 -11.06 5.70 5.04
N TRP A 5 -11.76 4.60 4.77
CA TRP A 5 -11.20 3.46 4.05
C TRP A 5 -10.78 3.83 2.62
N ARG A 6 -11.59 4.63 1.93
CA ARG A 6 -11.26 5.15 0.58
C ARG A 6 -10.05 6.07 0.62
N VAL A 7 -9.94 6.97 1.61
CA VAL A 7 -8.77 7.84 1.77
C VAL A 7 -7.52 7.00 2.03
N MET A 8 -7.58 6.03 2.95
CA MET A 8 -6.46 5.14 3.23
C MET A 8 -6.04 4.33 2.00
N PHE A 9 -6.99 3.86 1.19
CA PHE A 9 -6.70 3.16 -0.05
C PHE A 9 -5.98 4.07 -1.04
N THR A 10 -6.47 5.30 -1.23
CA THR A 10 -5.82 6.29 -2.10
C THR A 10 -4.41 6.64 -1.61
N MET A 11 -4.19 6.78 -0.31
CA MET A 11 -2.85 7.03 0.23
C MET A 11 -1.89 5.87 -0.06
N ASN A 12 -2.34 4.62 0.07
CA ASN A 12 -1.51 3.47 -0.30
C ASN A 12 -1.20 3.45 -1.81
N ALA A 13 -2.15 3.82 -2.67
CA ALA A 13 -1.90 3.95 -4.10
C ALA A 13 -0.84 5.03 -4.41
N ILE A 14 -0.86 6.15 -3.70
CA ILE A 14 0.18 7.20 -3.83
C ILE A 14 1.53 6.65 -3.38
N LEU A 15 1.60 5.97 -2.22
CA LEU A 15 2.84 5.36 -1.74
C LEU A 15 3.40 4.33 -2.73
N LEU A 16 2.52 3.53 -3.35
CA LEU A 16 2.92 2.57 -4.38
C LEU A 16 3.50 3.27 -5.60
N ALA A 17 2.88 4.36 -6.06
CA ALA A 17 3.37 5.14 -7.19
C ALA A 17 4.73 5.78 -6.90
N LEU A 18 4.94 6.31 -5.68
CA LEU A 18 6.22 6.86 -5.25
C LEU A 18 7.31 5.77 -5.16
N LEU A 19 6.96 4.57 -4.69
CA LEU A 19 7.87 3.44 -4.65
C LEU A 19 8.23 2.94 -6.06
N ALA A 20 7.27 2.89 -6.97
CA ALA A 20 7.53 2.56 -8.36
C ALA A 20 8.43 3.61 -9.03
N LEU A 21 8.23 4.89 -8.71
CA LEU A 21 9.05 5.99 -9.21
C LEU A 21 10.49 5.93 -8.68
N SER A 22 10.70 5.46 -7.45
CA SER A 22 12.03 5.33 -6.86
C SER A 22 12.81 4.12 -7.38
N TRP A 23 12.13 3.11 -7.94
CA TRP A 23 12.73 1.85 -8.36
C TRP A 23 14.00 1.95 -9.23
N PRO A 24 14.09 2.84 -10.24
CA PRO A 24 15.30 2.96 -11.06
C PRO A 24 16.55 3.42 -10.29
N PHE A 25 16.37 4.03 -9.12
CA PHE A 25 17.44 4.55 -8.29
C PHE A 25 17.87 3.58 -7.19
N VAL A 26 17.21 2.42 -7.08
CA VAL A 26 17.48 1.42 -6.05
C VAL A 26 18.49 0.41 -6.57
N GLU A 27 19.65 0.32 -5.91
CA GLU A 27 20.68 -0.65 -6.26
C GLU A 27 20.29 -2.06 -5.74
N PRO A 28 20.26 -3.11 -6.60
CA PRO A 28 19.65 -4.41 -6.27
C PRO A 28 20.23 -5.14 -5.05
N SER A 29 21.52 -4.96 -4.75
CA SER A 29 22.21 -5.60 -3.61
C SER A 29 22.29 -4.70 -2.38
N SER A 30 21.68 -3.52 -2.42
CA SER A 30 21.74 -2.57 -1.31
C SER A 30 20.67 -2.87 -0.25
N PRO A 31 20.87 -2.43 1.00
CA PRO A 31 19.81 -2.43 2.01
C PRO A 31 18.54 -1.70 1.55
N ALA A 32 18.66 -0.71 0.67
CA ALA A 32 17.52 0.01 0.11
C ALA A 32 16.63 -0.90 -0.77
N ALA A 33 17.18 -1.88 -1.47
CA ALA A 33 16.39 -2.86 -2.22
C ALA A 33 15.54 -3.74 -1.31
N THR A 34 16.11 -4.22 -0.21
CA THR A 34 15.36 -4.98 0.80
C THR A 34 14.21 -4.15 1.38
N ILE A 35 14.48 -2.88 1.71
CA ILE A 35 13.45 -1.96 2.21
C ILE A 35 12.35 -1.75 1.16
N ALA A 36 12.72 -1.50 -0.10
CA ALA A 36 11.76 -1.31 -1.18
C ALA A 36 10.85 -2.54 -1.38
N LEU A 37 11.40 -3.75 -1.32
CA LEU A 37 10.63 -5.00 -1.43
C LEU A 37 9.69 -5.21 -0.24
N VAL A 38 10.16 -4.95 0.98
CA VAL A 38 9.33 -5.05 2.19
C VAL A 38 8.21 -4.01 2.14
N SER A 39 8.52 -2.77 1.79
CA SER A 39 7.53 -1.70 1.59
C SER A 39 6.49 -2.08 0.54
N LEU A 40 6.91 -2.64 -0.60
CA LEU A 40 5.99 -3.13 -1.63
C LEU A 40 5.02 -4.18 -1.06
N GLY A 41 5.54 -5.15 -0.32
CA GLY A 41 4.73 -6.18 0.34
C GLY A 41 3.68 -5.60 1.28
N PHE A 42 4.07 -4.66 2.15
CA PHE A 42 3.15 -4.00 3.08
C PHE A 42 2.08 -3.17 2.36
N ILE A 43 2.47 -2.39 1.34
CA ILE A 43 1.54 -1.56 0.57
C ILE A 43 0.54 -2.44 -0.20
N VAL A 44 0.98 -3.52 -0.83
CA VAL A 44 0.08 -4.41 -1.55
C VAL A 44 -0.86 -5.13 -0.59
N ALA A 45 -0.36 -5.66 0.53
CA ALA A 45 -1.17 -6.33 1.54
C ALA A 45 -2.23 -5.39 2.15
N SER A 46 -1.85 -4.15 2.49
CA SER A 46 -2.78 -3.15 3.04
C SER A 46 -3.85 -2.78 2.01
N MET A 47 -3.48 -2.58 0.73
CA MET A 47 -4.44 -2.29 -0.33
C MET A 47 -5.43 -3.42 -0.53
N LEU A 48 -4.99 -4.68 -0.49
CA LEU A 48 -5.89 -5.84 -0.59
C LEU A 48 -6.85 -5.91 0.59
N GLY A 49 -6.36 -5.69 1.82
CA GLY A 49 -7.21 -5.63 3.02
C GLY A 49 -8.25 -4.52 2.94
N LEU A 50 -7.82 -3.31 2.55
CA LEU A 50 -8.71 -2.16 2.36
C LEU A 50 -9.72 -2.40 1.24
N ALA A 51 -9.31 -3.00 0.12
CA ALA A 51 -10.20 -3.35 -0.98
C ALA A 51 -11.26 -4.36 -0.54
N ALA A 52 -10.90 -5.35 0.28
CA ALA A 52 -11.84 -6.30 0.85
C ALA A 52 -12.85 -5.62 1.79
N ILE A 53 -12.39 -4.76 2.71
CA ILE A 53 -13.27 -4.00 3.62
C ILE A 53 -14.24 -3.12 2.82
N ILE A 54 -13.75 -2.40 1.80
CA ILE A 54 -14.58 -1.52 0.97
C ILE A 54 -15.60 -2.32 0.15
N ARG A 55 -15.22 -3.45 -0.44
CA ARG A 55 -16.12 -4.25 -1.30
C ARG A 55 -17.15 -5.04 -0.52
N LEU A 56 -16.79 -5.54 0.66
CA LEU A 56 -17.68 -6.31 1.52
C LEU A 56 -18.53 -5.42 2.43
N GLU A 57 -18.38 -4.10 2.33
CA GLU A 57 -19.02 -3.11 3.22
C GLU A 57 -18.83 -3.46 4.70
N TRP A 58 -17.68 -4.04 5.04
CA TRP A 58 -17.43 -4.53 6.39
C TRP A 58 -17.27 -3.35 7.34
N GLU A 59 -18.04 -3.35 8.42
CA GLU A 59 -17.97 -2.36 9.50
C GLU A 59 -17.37 -2.98 10.76
N PRO A 60 -16.03 -3.07 10.88
CA PRO A 60 -15.38 -3.77 11.99
C PRO A 60 -15.52 -3.09 13.36
N PHE A 61 -16.02 -1.84 13.40
CA PHE A 61 -16.10 -1.02 14.62
C PHE A 61 -17.52 -0.51 14.91
N ARG A 62 -18.55 -1.09 14.28
CA ARG A 62 -19.95 -0.78 14.59
C ARG A 62 -20.53 -1.77 15.58
#